data_AF-A0A671LAT7-F1
#
_entry.id   AF-A0A671LAT7-F1
#
_cell.length_a   1.000
_cell.length_b   1.000
_cell.length_c   1.000
_cell.angle_alpha   90.00
_cell.angle_beta   90.00
_cell.angle_gamma   90.00
#
_symmetry.space_group_name_H-M   'P 1'
#
loop_
_entity.id
_entity.type
_entity.pdbx_description
1 polymer ?
#
loop_
_entity_poly.entity_id
_entity_poly.type
_entity_poly.pdbx_seq_one_letter_code
_entity_poly.pdbx_strand_id
1 'polypeptide(L)'
;MAAHLAPRTLGPLKYVALDCEMVGTGPKGCRNELARCSIVTYEGDVIYDKYIKPINPVTDFRTRWSGIRRQDLLHAIPFDQAQKEIVKITGKVVVGHAIHNDFKVLKYFHPACQTRDTARIPLLNQKAGLPVNEMVSLKRLTKAILKKDIQTGKGGHSSVEDAKATMELFKVVESMWEQKLSALSLSAKAVDLALNQKKVKAF
;
A
#
# COMPACT_ATOMS: atom_id res chain seq x y z
N MET A 1 38.58 -7.42 -15.12
CA MET A 1 37.41 -8.27 -14.81
C MET A 1 36.48 -7.51 -13.88
N ALA A 2 35.60 -6.66 -14.44
CA ALA A 2 34.66 -5.88 -13.64
C ALA A 2 33.47 -6.76 -13.28
N ALA A 3 33.28 -7.02 -11.99
CA ALA A 3 32.10 -7.72 -11.49
C ALA A 3 30.86 -6.88 -11.82
N HIS A 4 30.05 -7.37 -12.77
CA HIS A 4 28.74 -6.83 -13.07
C HIS A 4 27.86 -7.05 -11.83
N LEU A 5 27.71 -6.02 -11.00
CA LEU A 5 26.79 -6.04 -9.87
C LEU A 5 25.37 -6.09 -10.43
N ALA A 6 24.82 -7.30 -10.54
CA ALA A 6 23.39 -7.48 -10.78
C ALA A 6 22.62 -6.65 -9.74
N PRO A 7 21.54 -5.94 -10.13
CA PRO A 7 20.71 -5.23 -9.17
C PRO A 7 20.28 -6.24 -8.11
N ARG A 8 20.55 -5.94 -6.83
CA ARG A 8 20.15 -6.79 -5.70
C ARG A 8 18.64 -7.02 -5.82
N THR A 9 18.25 -8.18 -6.34
CA THR A 9 16.87 -8.64 -6.28
C THR A 9 16.60 -8.84 -4.79
N LEU A 10 15.77 -7.97 -4.25
CA LEU A 10 15.53 -7.98 -2.82
C LEU A 10 14.61 -9.14 -2.52
N GLY A 11 15.00 -10.01 -1.59
CA GLY A 11 14.30 -11.27 -1.35
C GLY A 11 12.84 -11.09 -0.88
N PRO A 12 12.03 -12.17 -0.96
CA PRO A 12 10.58 -12.15 -0.69
C PRO A 12 10.17 -11.56 0.67
N LEU A 13 11.04 -11.67 1.68
CA LEU A 13 10.82 -11.12 3.04
C LEU A 13 10.76 -9.58 3.10
N LYS A 14 11.08 -8.89 2.00
CA LYS A 14 11.14 -7.42 1.93
C LYS A 14 9.78 -6.76 1.77
N TYR A 15 8.85 -7.40 1.07
CA TYR A 15 7.58 -6.78 0.68
C TYR A 15 6.43 -7.30 1.50
N VAL A 16 5.54 -6.39 1.87
CA VAL A 16 4.19 -6.70 2.35
C VAL A 16 3.19 -5.85 1.59
N ALA A 17 1.99 -6.36 1.38
CA ALA A 17 0.88 -5.53 0.94
C ALA A 17 -0.05 -5.25 2.11
N LEU A 18 -0.56 -4.03 2.17
CA LEU A 18 -1.45 -3.54 3.22
C LEU A 18 -2.70 -2.93 2.58
N ASP A 19 -3.84 -3.24 3.17
CA ASP A 19 -5.11 -2.58 2.88
C ASP A 19 -5.93 -2.43 4.18
N CYS A 20 -6.69 -1.34 4.27
CA CYS A 20 -7.51 -1.00 5.42
C CYS A 20 -8.96 -0.75 5.01
N GLU A 21 -9.88 -1.24 5.85
CA GLU A 21 -11.27 -0.84 5.80
C GLU A 21 -11.53 0.28 6.81
N MET A 22 -12.28 1.29 6.39
CA MET A 22 -12.60 2.45 7.20
C MET A 22 -14.10 2.60 7.44
N VAL A 23 -14.44 3.08 8.64
CA VAL A 23 -15.79 3.53 9.01
C VAL A 23 -15.82 5.06 9.13
N GLY A 24 -17.03 5.60 9.11
CA GLY A 24 -17.33 7.01 9.33
C GLY A 24 -17.57 7.34 10.80
N THR A 25 -16.87 8.36 11.30
CA THR A 25 -17.10 8.98 12.62
C THR A 25 -17.38 10.48 12.51
N GLY A 26 -17.87 11.07 13.60
CA GLY A 26 -18.25 12.50 13.64
C GLY A 26 -19.60 12.77 12.94
N PRO A 27 -20.00 14.04 12.82
CA PRO A 27 -21.29 14.39 12.22
C PRO A 27 -21.45 13.77 10.82
N LYS A 28 -22.49 12.95 10.65
CA LYS A 28 -22.81 12.25 9.39
C LYS A 28 -21.65 11.38 8.85
N GLY A 29 -20.76 10.88 9.71
CA GLY A 29 -19.66 10.01 9.30
C GLY A 29 -18.61 10.69 8.42
N CYS A 30 -18.43 12.01 8.54
CA CYS A 30 -17.55 12.79 7.69
C CYS A 30 -16.04 12.50 7.87
N ARG A 31 -15.64 11.82 8.96
CA ARG A 31 -14.25 11.45 9.22
C ARG A 31 -14.04 9.96 9.00
N ASN A 32 -12.92 9.60 8.37
CA ASN A 32 -12.52 8.21 8.17
C ASN A 32 -11.74 7.73 9.40
N GLU A 33 -12.11 6.58 9.97
CA GLU A 33 -11.33 5.89 10.98
C GLU A 33 -11.17 4.42 10.66
N LEU A 34 -10.00 3.89 11.03
CA LEU A 34 -9.61 2.51 10.79
C LEU A 34 -10.53 1.55 11.56
N ALA A 35 -11.03 0.53 10.86
CA ALA A 35 -11.90 -0.49 11.42
C ALA A 35 -11.45 -1.93 11.15
N ARG A 36 -10.65 -2.14 10.10
CA ARG A 36 -9.94 -3.41 9.85
C ARG A 36 -8.67 -3.11 9.07
N CYS A 37 -7.60 -3.84 9.35
CA CYS A 37 -6.39 -3.81 8.55
C CYS A 37 -5.96 -5.23 8.24
N SER A 38 -5.60 -5.47 6.98
CA SER A 38 -5.03 -6.72 6.51
C SER A 38 -3.64 -6.48 5.93
N ILE A 39 -2.70 -7.35 6.27
CA ILE A 39 -1.34 -7.37 5.73
C ILE A 39 -1.03 -8.77 5.23
N VAL A 40 -0.54 -8.84 3.99
CA VAL A 40 -0.12 -10.09 3.36
C VAL A 40 1.35 -10.08 2.98
N THR A 41 1.97 -11.26 2.97
CA THR A 41 3.33 -11.46 2.47
C THR A 41 3.42 -11.23 0.96
N TYR A 42 4.64 -11.27 0.43
CA TYR A 42 4.85 -11.31 -1.01
C TYR A 42 4.08 -12.47 -1.66
N GLU A 43 4.10 -13.67 -1.08
CA GLU A 43 3.39 -14.85 -1.57
C GLU A 43 1.86 -14.73 -1.48
N GLY A 44 1.36 -13.78 -0.68
CA GLY A 44 -0.07 -13.57 -0.44
C GLY A 44 -0.58 -14.25 0.83
N ASP A 45 0.30 -14.75 1.70
CA ASP A 45 -0.10 -15.31 2.99
C ASP A 45 -0.52 -14.19 3.94
N VAL A 46 -1.62 -14.41 4.66
CA VAL A 46 -2.14 -13.43 5.62
C VAL A 46 -1.30 -13.49 6.90
N ILE A 47 -0.61 -12.38 7.22
CA ILE A 47 0.21 -12.26 8.43
C ILE A 47 -0.39 -11.30 9.46
N TYR A 48 -1.39 -10.53 9.06
CA TYR A 48 -2.19 -9.69 9.92
C TYR A 48 -3.57 -9.52 9.31
N ASP A 49 -4.63 -9.78 10.07
CA ASP A 49 -6.00 -9.46 9.70
C ASP A 49 -6.78 -9.28 10.99
N LYS A 50 -7.04 -8.02 11.36
CA LYS A 50 -7.71 -7.71 12.63
C LYS A 50 -8.72 -6.60 12.44
N TYR A 51 -9.86 -6.75 13.11
CA TYR A 51 -10.78 -5.65 13.37
C TYR A 51 -10.22 -4.76 14.47
N ILE A 52 -10.38 -3.46 14.27
CA ILE A 52 -9.75 -2.41 15.07
C ILE A 52 -10.85 -1.48 15.57
N LYS A 53 -10.85 -1.20 16.87
CA LYS A 53 -11.82 -0.32 17.49
C LYS A 53 -11.48 1.13 17.11
N PRO A 54 -12.37 1.85 16.40
CA PRO A 54 -12.18 3.26 16.11
C PRO A 54 -12.05 4.08 17.40
N ILE A 55 -11.31 5.18 17.34
CA ILE A 55 -11.06 6.06 18.50
C ILE A 55 -12.34 6.79 18.88
N ASN A 56 -13.09 7.26 17.88
CA ASN A 56 -14.37 7.93 18.09
C ASN A 56 -15.57 6.99 17.81
N PRO A 57 -16.76 7.31 18.37
CA PRO A 57 -17.97 6.56 18.06
C PRO A 57 -18.27 6.51 16.55
N VAL A 58 -18.58 5.31 16.08
CA VAL A 58 -18.97 5.06 14.70
C VAL A 58 -20.37 5.60 14.47
N THR A 59 -20.51 6.46 13.47
CA THR A 59 -21.79 7.04 13.04
C THR A 59 -22.25 6.50 11.69
N ASP A 60 -21.32 5.96 10.89
CA ASP A 60 -21.63 5.30 9.62
C ASP A 60 -20.65 4.14 9.41
N PHE A 61 -21.14 2.92 9.31
CA PHE A 61 -20.30 1.74 9.07
C PHE A 61 -19.78 1.65 7.65
N ARG A 62 -20.45 2.30 6.68
CA ARG A 62 -20.12 2.23 5.26
C ARG A 62 -20.05 0.79 4.74
N THR A 63 -20.86 -0.11 5.30
CA THR A 63 -20.77 -1.57 5.09
C THR A 63 -20.76 -1.96 3.61
N ARG A 64 -21.48 -1.22 2.76
CA ARG A 64 -21.49 -1.43 1.30
C ARG A 64 -20.08 -1.37 0.67
N TRP A 65 -19.18 -0.58 1.25
CA TRP A 65 -17.80 -0.42 0.82
C TRP A 65 -16.86 -1.16 1.76
N SER A 66 -16.98 -0.95 3.08
CA SER A 66 -16.00 -1.41 4.05
C SER A 66 -16.14 -2.88 4.46
N GLY A 67 -17.32 -3.46 4.22
CA GLY A 67 -17.70 -4.76 4.78
C GLY A 67 -17.89 -4.82 6.29
N ILE A 68 -17.61 -3.73 7.01
CA ILE A 68 -17.66 -3.69 8.47
C ILE A 68 -19.10 -3.63 8.99
N ARG A 69 -19.37 -4.42 10.02
CA ARG A 69 -20.63 -4.46 10.76
C ARG A 69 -20.38 -4.16 12.23
N ARG A 70 -21.43 -3.79 12.95
CA ARG A 70 -21.37 -3.51 14.39
C ARG A 70 -20.80 -4.69 15.18
N GLN A 71 -21.19 -5.92 14.82
CA GLN A 71 -20.74 -7.15 15.47
C GLN A 71 -19.23 -7.37 15.34
N ASP A 72 -18.63 -6.95 14.22
CA ASP A 72 -17.19 -7.12 13.96
C ASP A 72 -16.35 -6.26 14.93
N LEU A 73 -16.93 -5.17 15.43
CA LEU A 73 -16.26 -4.24 16.35
C LEU A 73 -16.47 -4.57 17.83
N LEU A 74 -17.25 -5.61 18.17
CA LEU A 74 -17.51 -6.00 19.57
C LEU A 74 -16.24 -6.51 20.27
N HIS A 75 -15.40 -7.25 19.55
CA HIS A 75 -14.15 -7.82 20.05
C HIS A 75 -12.92 -7.27 19.33
N ALA A 76 -13.07 -6.13 18.65
CA ALA A 76 -11.98 -5.48 17.94
C ALA A 76 -10.91 -4.98 18.93
N ILE A 77 -9.65 -5.10 18.51
CA ILE A 77 -8.52 -4.65 19.33
C ILE A 77 -8.45 -3.12 19.39
N PRO A 78 -7.92 -2.54 20.48
CA PRO A 78 -7.70 -1.10 20.57
C PRO A 78 -6.81 -0.56 19.43
N PHE A 79 -7.11 0.65 18.95
CA PHE A 79 -6.37 1.29 17.87
C PHE A 79 -4.86 1.42 18.15
N ASP A 80 -4.48 1.81 19.36
CA ASP A 80 -3.07 2.01 19.74
C ASP A 80 -2.27 0.69 19.75
N GLN A 81 -2.91 -0.40 20.18
CA GLN A 81 -2.34 -1.74 20.07
C GLN A 81 -2.18 -2.12 18.59
N ALA A 82 -3.24 -2.00 17.80
CA ALA A 82 -3.22 -2.34 16.38
C ALA A 82 -2.14 -1.56 15.62
N GLN A 83 -2.05 -0.25 15.86
CA GLN A 83 -1.09 0.63 15.22
C GLN A 83 0.36 0.18 15.52
N LYS A 84 0.68 -0.14 16.77
CA LYS A 84 2.02 -0.64 17.15
C LYS A 84 2.36 -1.94 16.42
N GLU A 85 1.41 -2.87 16.35
CA GLU A 85 1.59 -4.14 15.65
C GLU A 85 1.79 -3.92 14.14
N ILE A 86 0.97 -3.08 13.51
CA ILE A 86 1.04 -2.76 12.07
C ILE A 86 2.36 -2.06 11.72
N VAL A 87 2.77 -1.05 12.49
CA VAL A 87 4.05 -0.33 12.27
C VAL A 87 5.23 -1.28 12.39
N LYS A 88 5.21 -2.21 13.35
CA LYS A 88 6.27 -3.23 13.49
C LYS A 88 6.38 -4.12 12.25
N ILE A 89 5.26 -4.53 11.66
CA ILE A 89 5.22 -5.38 10.46
C ILE A 89 5.66 -4.58 9.22
N THR A 90 5.25 -3.31 9.14
CA THR A 90 5.44 -2.41 8.00
C THR A 90 6.72 -1.57 8.09
N GLY A 91 7.70 -1.96 8.91
CA GLY A 91 9.05 -1.37 8.93
C GLY A 91 9.91 -1.77 7.73
N LYS A 92 9.30 -2.01 6.57
CA LYS A 92 9.90 -2.55 5.34
C LYS A 92 9.17 -1.99 4.13
N VAL A 93 9.34 -2.58 2.95
CA VAL A 93 8.60 -2.10 1.78
C VAL A 93 7.13 -2.47 1.87
N VAL A 94 6.27 -1.46 1.74
CA VAL A 94 4.82 -1.62 1.75
C VAL A 94 4.26 -1.31 0.37
N VAL A 95 3.48 -2.26 -0.14
CA VAL A 95 2.70 -2.14 -1.37
C VAL A 95 1.24 -1.86 -0.98
N GLY A 96 0.59 -0.93 -1.66
CA GLY A 96 -0.83 -0.65 -1.45
C GLY A 96 -1.47 -0.05 -2.70
N HIS A 97 -2.76 0.26 -2.62
CA HIS A 97 -3.51 0.89 -3.71
C HIS A 97 -4.19 2.15 -3.19
N ALA A 98 -3.73 3.33 -3.63
CA ALA A 98 -4.08 4.61 -3.02
C ALA A 98 -3.75 4.65 -1.51
N ILE A 99 -2.62 4.04 -1.15
CA ILE A 99 -2.19 3.70 0.23
C ILE A 99 -2.05 4.90 1.18
N HIS A 100 -1.99 6.12 0.63
CA HIS A 100 -2.00 7.33 1.44
C HIS A 100 -3.26 7.46 2.30
N ASN A 101 -4.39 6.87 1.88
CA ASN A 101 -5.61 6.84 2.68
C ASN A 101 -5.46 5.94 3.92
N ASP A 102 -4.84 4.78 3.75
CA ASP A 102 -4.53 3.82 4.80
C ASP A 102 -3.58 4.42 5.84
N PHE A 103 -2.46 4.98 5.37
CA PHE A 103 -1.49 5.64 6.23
C PHE A 103 -2.08 6.82 7.01
N LYS A 104 -3.01 7.57 6.40
CA LYS A 104 -3.73 8.66 7.06
C LYS A 104 -4.57 8.16 8.23
N VAL A 105 -5.38 7.10 8.05
CA VAL A 105 -6.22 6.56 9.14
C VAL A 105 -5.40 5.78 10.18
N LEU A 106 -4.29 5.18 9.76
CA LEU A 106 -3.30 4.58 10.65
C LEU A 106 -2.50 5.61 11.44
N LYS A 107 -2.58 6.91 11.11
CA LYS A 107 -1.74 7.96 11.67
C LYS A 107 -0.24 7.59 11.61
N TYR A 108 0.17 7.00 10.48
CA TYR A 108 1.50 6.45 10.27
C TYR A 108 2.19 7.16 9.12
N PHE A 109 3.41 7.65 9.35
CA PHE A 109 4.27 8.18 8.29
C PHE A 109 5.22 7.09 7.80
N HIS A 110 4.85 6.46 6.69
CA HIS A 110 5.69 5.47 6.03
C HIS A 110 6.68 6.13 5.06
N PRO A 111 7.98 5.76 5.06
CA PRO A 111 8.96 6.38 4.17
C PRO A 111 8.58 6.24 2.69
N ALA A 112 8.57 7.35 1.95
CA ALA A 112 8.20 7.36 0.53
C ALA A 112 9.07 6.42 -0.32
N CYS A 113 10.37 6.30 -0.01
CA CYS A 113 11.28 5.35 -0.68
C CYS A 113 10.96 3.88 -0.40
N GLN A 114 10.16 3.61 0.64
CA GLN A 114 9.67 2.28 1.01
C GLN A 114 8.22 2.04 0.53
N THR A 115 7.52 3.03 -0.01
CA THR A 115 6.11 2.90 -0.45
C THR A 115 5.98 2.57 -1.94
N ARG A 116 5.18 1.56 -2.28
CA ARG A 116 4.77 1.21 -3.66
C ARG A 116 3.26 1.38 -3.79
N ASP A 117 2.82 2.53 -4.30
CA ASP A 117 1.39 2.81 -4.52
C ASP A 117 0.97 2.42 -5.95
N THR A 118 0.27 1.30 -6.07
CA THR A 118 -0.18 0.74 -7.35
C THR A 118 -1.22 1.60 -8.06
N ALA A 119 -1.90 2.52 -7.37
CA ALA A 119 -2.85 3.43 -8.01
C ALA A 119 -2.16 4.55 -8.81
N ARG A 120 -0.89 4.81 -8.55
CA ARG A 120 -0.15 5.97 -9.07
C ARG A 120 0.96 5.61 -10.05
N ILE A 121 1.18 4.32 -10.33
CA ILE A 121 2.30 3.88 -11.16
C ILE A 121 1.89 3.76 -12.65
N PRO A 122 2.50 4.55 -13.56
CA PRO A 122 2.22 4.49 -15.00
C PRO A 122 2.37 3.10 -15.64
N LEU A 123 3.26 2.27 -15.10
CA LEU A 123 3.56 0.93 -15.64
C LEU A 123 2.35 0.00 -15.64
N LEU A 124 1.48 0.09 -14.63
CA LEU A 124 0.29 -0.76 -14.55
C LEU A 124 -0.73 -0.32 -15.60
N ASN A 125 -0.99 0.97 -15.75
CA ASN A 125 -1.91 1.47 -16.76
C ASN A 125 -1.41 1.14 -18.17
N GLN A 126 -0.10 1.27 -18.44
CA GLN A 126 0.48 0.88 -19.71
C GLN A 126 0.25 -0.61 -20.01
N LYS A 127 0.47 -1.50 -19.04
CA LYS A 127 0.21 -2.94 -19.20
C LYS A 127 -1.28 -3.27 -19.34
N ALA A 128 -2.16 -2.48 -18.72
CA ALA A 128 -3.60 -2.63 -18.81
C ALA A 128 -4.21 -2.06 -20.11
N GLY A 129 -3.44 -1.31 -20.91
CA GLY A 129 -3.97 -0.55 -22.05
C GLY A 129 -4.89 0.59 -21.63
N LEU A 130 -4.63 1.21 -20.47
CA LEU A 130 -5.42 2.28 -19.88
C LEU A 130 -4.66 3.63 -19.91
N PRO A 131 -5.35 4.78 -19.76
CA PRO A 131 -4.71 6.09 -19.73
C PRO A 131 -3.60 6.17 -18.70
N VAL A 132 -2.36 6.46 -19.16
CA VAL A 132 -1.14 6.30 -18.37
C VAL A 132 -1.06 7.22 -17.14
N ASN A 133 -1.70 8.39 -17.21
CA ASN A 133 -1.62 9.44 -16.19
C ASN A 133 -2.87 9.54 -15.30
N GLU A 134 -3.74 8.52 -15.33
CA GLU A 134 -4.95 8.48 -14.51
C GLU A 134 -4.83 7.51 -13.34
N MET A 135 -5.51 7.82 -12.24
CA MET A 135 -5.74 6.84 -11.19
C MET A 135 -6.83 5.86 -11.62
N VAL A 136 -6.47 4.59 -11.75
CA VAL A 136 -7.41 3.51 -12.09
C VAL A 136 -7.70 2.70 -10.82
N SER A 137 -8.97 2.33 -10.60
CA SER A 137 -9.35 1.53 -9.44
C SER A 137 -8.71 0.14 -9.45
N LEU A 138 -8.47 -0.40 -8.25
CA LEU A 138 -7.93 -1.75 -8.06
C LEU A 138 -8.72 -2.80 -8.84
N LYS A 139 -10.06 -2.73 -8.79
CA LYS A 139 -10.95 -3.63 -9.53
C LYS A 139 -10.71 -3.59 -11.04
N ARG A 140 -10.57 -2.40 -11.62
CA ARG A 140 -10.33 -2.23 -13.06
C ARG A 140 -8.95 -2.75 -13.46
N LEU A 141 -7.90 -2.43 -12.70
CA LEU A 141 -6.54 -2.94 -12.97
C LEU A 141 -6.47 -4.46 -12.84
N THR A 142 -7.04 -5.01 -11.78
CA THR A 142 -7.10 -6.45 -11.52
C THR A 142 -7.81 -7.18 -12.65
N LYS A 143 -8.94 -6.65 -13.12
CA LYS A 143 -9.65 -7.22 -14.27
C LYS A 143 -8.85 -7.13 -15.56
N ALA A 144 -8.25 -5.98 -15.85
CA ALA A 144 -7.52 -5.75 -17.09
C ALA A 144 -6.25 -6.62 -17.21
N ILE A 145 -5.47 -6.70 -16.12
CA ILE A 145 -4.14 -7.32 -16.11
C ILE A 145 -4.22 -8.78 -15.66
N LEU A 146 -4.88 -9.06 -14.54
CA LEU A 146 -4.91 -10.38 -13.91
C LEU A 146 -6.08 -11.25 -14.37
N LYS A 147 -7.03 -10.67 -15.13
CA LYS A 147 -8.26 -11.33 -15.59
C LYS A 147 -9.13 -11.87 -14.44
N LYS A 148 -8.99 -11.29 -13.25
CA LYS A 148 -9.76 -11.65 -12.05
C LYS A 148 -10.82 -10.59 -11.75
N ASP A 149 -11.96 -11.03 -11.24
CA ASP A 149 -12.97 -10.15 -10.65
C ASP A 149 -12.81 -10.18 -9.13
N ILE A 150 -12.65 -9.00 -8.53
CA ILE A 150 -12.61 -8.78 -7.07
C ILE A 150 -13.77 -7.89 -6.65
N GLN A 151 -14.06 -7.82 -5.36
CA GLN A 151 -15.13 -6.98 -4.82
C GLN A 151 -16.48 -7.28 -5.51
N THR A 152 -16.78 -8.57 -5.66
CA THR A 152 -18.01 -9.09 -6.32
C THR A 152 -19.10 -9.44 -5.32
N GLY A 153 -18.73 -9.62 -4.04
CA GLY A 153 -19.66 -9.95 -2.97
C GLY A 153 -20.63 -8.81 -2.63
N LYS A 154 -21.79 -9.17 -2.10
CA LYS A 154 -22.78 -8.20 -1.55
C LYS A 154 -22.42 -7.69 -0.15
N GLY A 155 -21.34 -8.23 0.43
CA GLY A 155 -20.95 -8.01 1.81
C GLY A 155 -20.15 -6.74 2.05
N GLY A 156 -19.75 -6.00 1.01
CA GLY A 156 -18.70 -4.98 1.07
C GLY A 156 -17.36 -5.52 0.57
N HIS A 157 -16.31 -4.71 0.64
CA HIS A 157 -14.96 -5.11 0.28
C HIS A 157 -14.32 -5.95 1.39
N SER A 158 -13.22 -6.61 1.04
CA SER A 158 -12.41 -7.38 1.95
C SER A 158 -10.96 -6.92 1.81
N SER A 159 -10.46 -6.21 2.80
CA SER A 159 -9.03 -5.84 2.84
C SER A 159 -8.04 -6.98 2.59
N VAL A 160 -8.38 -8.24 2.93
CA VAL A 160 -7.54 -9.40 2.56
C VAL A 160 -7.52 -9.63 1.05
N GLU A 161 -8.68 -9.56 0.39
CA GLU A 161 -8.78 -9.69 -1.08
C GLU A 161 -8.02 -8.54 -1.76
N ASP A 162 -8.22 -7.32 -1.28
CA ASP A 162 -7.65 -6.11 -1.88
C ASP A 162 -6.13 -6.04 -1.68
N ALA A 163 -5.61 -6.41 -0.50
CA ALA A 163 -4.16 -6.52 -0.26
C ALA A 163 -3.51 -7.59 -1.15
N LYS A 164 -4.15 -8.75 -1.33
CA LYS A 164 -3.66 -9.82 -2.23
C LYS A 164 -3.64 -9.35 -3.69
N ALA A 165 -4.75 -8.78 -4.17
CA ALA A 165 -4.84 -8.27 -5.54
C ALA A 165 -3.79 -7.19 -5.81
N THR A 166 -3.57 -6.32 -4.83
CA THR A 166 -2.53 -5.27 -4.89
C THR A 166 -1.12 -5.86 -4.98
N MET A 167 -0.80 -6.87 -4.17
CA MET A 167 0.49 -7.56 -4.25
C MET A 167 0.67 -8.24 -5.62
N GLU A 168 -0.35 -8.93 -6.11
CA GLU A 168 -0.30 -9.56 -7.44
C GLU A 168 -0.05 -8.55 -8.56
N LEU A 169 -0.72 -7.39 -8.54
CA LEU A 169 -0.47 -6.31 -9.49
C LEU A 169 0.96 -5.79 -9.39
N PHE A 170 1.48 -5.60 -8.17
CA PHE A 170 2.85 -5.15 -7.98
C PHE A 170 3.86 -6.12 -8.62
N LYS A 171 3.70 -7.43 -8.43
CA LYS A 171 4.59 -8.45 -9.03
C LYS A 171 4.69 -8.34 -10.55
N VAL A 172 3.60 -7.95 -11.22
CA VAL A 172 3.57 -7.78 -12.69
C VAL A 172 4.55 -6.69 -13.17
N VAL A 173 4.84 -5.70 -12.33
CA VAL A 173 5.68 -4.54 -12.68
C VAL A 173 6.93 -4.40 -11.81
N GLU A 174 7.12 -5.27 -10.80
CA GLU A 174 8.16 -5.17 -9.77
C GLU A 174 9.54 -4.91 -10.38
N SER A 175 10.00 -5.79 -11.28
CA SER A 175 11.34 -5.70 -11.87
C SER A 175 11.60 -4.34 -12.51
N MET A 176 10.65 -3.87 -13.34
CA MET A 176 10.75 -2.56 -13.99
C MET A 176 10.66 -1.40 -12.99
N TRP A 177 9.82 -1.53 -11.96
CA TRP A 177 9.64 -0.51 -10.93
C TRP A 177 10.93 -0.35 -10.11
N GLU A 178 11.47 -1.43 -9.57
CA GLU A 178 12.66 -1.40 -8.73
C GLU A 178 13.92 -0.97 -9.52
N GLN A 179 14.02 -1.33 -10.80
CA GLN A 179 15.07 -0.80 -11.68
C GLN A 179 14.96 0.72 -11.86
N LYS A 180 13.76 1.26 -12.09
CA LYS A 180 13.53 2.72 -12.19
C LYS A 180 13.90 3.43 -10.90
N LEU A 181 13.49 2.90 -9.74
CA LEU A 181 13.85 3.48 -8.45
C LEU A 181 15.35 3.46 -8.20
N SER A 182 16.02 2.37 -8.56
CA SER A 182 17.47 2.25 -8.43
C SER A 182 18.21 3.25 -9.32
N ALA A 183 17.77 3.42 -10.57
CA ALA A 183 18.33 4.40 -11.50
C ALA A 183 18.14 5.85 -11.00
N LEU A 184 16.95 6.18 -10.50
CA LEU A 184 16.67 7.49 -9.90
C LEU A 184 17.55 7.76 -8.67
N SER A 185 17.74 6.76 -7.81
CA SER A 185 18.60 6.89 -6.62
C SER A 185 20.07 7.12 -6.99
N LEU A 186 20.58 6.41 -8.00
CA LEU A 186 21.94 6.61 -8.50
C LEU A 186 22.12 8.01 -9.10
N SER A 187 21.13 8.48 -9.87
CA SER A 187 21.13 9.83 -10.44
C SER A 187 21.16 10.91 -9.36
N ALA A 188 20.30 10.81 -8.35
CA ALA A 188 20.27 11.76 -7.23
C ALA A 188 21.62 11.82 -6.49
N LYS A 189 22.23 10.66 -6.18
CA LYS A 189 23.54 10.61 -5.53
C LYS A 189 24.65 11.22 -6.38
N ALA A 190 24.63 11.02 -7.70
CA ALA A 190 25.60 11.62 -8.60
C ALA A 190 25.50 13.15 -8.63
N VAL A 191 24.27 13.69 -8.61
CA VAL A 191 24.01 15.14 -8.52
C VAL A 191 24.55 15.70 -7.21
N ASP A 192 24.25 15.06 -6.08
CA ASP A 192 24.73 15.51 -4.76
C ASP A 192 26.26 15.52 -4.66
N LEU A 193 26.92 14.48 -5.20
CA LEU A 193 28.38 14.39 -5.21
C LEU A 193 29.01 15.51 -6.06
N ALA A 194 28.43 15.79 -7.23
CA ALA A 194 28.91 16.84 -8.13
C ALA A 194 28.75 18.24 -7.50
N LEU A 195 27.65 18.50 -6.79
CA LEU A 195 27.42 19.75 -6.07
C LEU A 195 28.42 19.93 -4.92
N ASN A 196 28.72 18.87 -4.16
CA ASN A 196 29.70 18.93 -3.08
C ASN A 196 31.13 19.14 -3.59
N GLN A 197 31.53 18.50 -4.70
CA GLN A 197 32.84 18.73 -5.30
C GLN A 197 33.01 20.17 -5.81
N LYS A 198 31.95 20.81 -6.32
CA LYS A 198 31.98 22.23 -6.71
C LYS A 198 32.10 23.16 -5.51
N LYS A 199 31.47 22.84 -4.37
CA LYS A 199 31.63 23.60 -3.12
C LYS A 199 33.04 23.50 -2.54
N VAL A 200 33.67 22.33 -2.59
CA VAL A 200 35.04 22.12 -2.07
C VAL A 200 36.09 22.86 -2.91
N LYS A 201 35.85 23.04 -4.22
CA LYS A 201 36.76 23.79 -5.12
C LYS A 201 36.55 25.31 -5.13
N ALA A 202 35.55 25.80 -4.39
CA ALA A 202 35.23 27.23 -4.30
C ALA A 202 35.84 27.90 -3.05
N PHE A 203 36.70 27.19 -2.33
CA PHE A 203 37.52 27.68 -1.21
C PHE A 203 38.99 27.45 -1.51
#